data_AF-A0A9X8YPS9-F1
#
_entry.id   AF-A0A9X8YPS9-F1
#
_cell.length_a   1.000
_cell.length_b   1.000
_cell.length_c   1.000
_cell.angle_alpha   90.00
_cell.angle_beta   90.00
_cell.angle_gamma   90.00
#
_symmetry.space_group_name_H-M   'P 1'
#
loop_
_entity.id
_entity.type
_entity.pdbx_description
1 polymer ?
#
loop_
_entity_poly.entity_id
_entity_poly.type
_entity_poly.pdbx_seq_one_letter_code
_entity_poly.pdbx_strand_id
1 'polypeptide(L)'
;PVVVDETADIKRVVASILMSKTFDSGVICASEQSVIVVDAIYDAVRERFASHGGYLLQGKELKAVQDIILKNGGLNAAIVGQSAPKIAE
;
A
#
# COMPACT_ATOMS: atom_id res chain seq x y z
N PRO A 1 7.00 -5.72 -7.29
CA PRO A 1 6.44 -6.44 -6.12
C PRO A 1 7.55 -6.57 -5.07
N VAL A 2 7.21 -6.61 -3.77
CA VAL A 2 8.17 -6.90 -2.68
C VAL A 2 7.81 -8.23 -2.04
N VAL A 3 8.79 -9.12 -1.90
CA VAL A 3 8.63 -10.41 -1.21
C VAL A 3 9.35 -10.31 0.14
N VAL A 4 8.67 -10.71 1.21
CA VAL A 4 9.16 -10.65 2.59
C VAL A 4 9.15 -12.07 3.16
N ASP A 5 10.33 -12.64 3.35
CA ASP A 5 10.49 -13.95 3.99
C ASP A 5 10.56 -13.83 5.52
N GLU A 6 10.50 -14.98 6.19
CA GLU A 6 10.51 -15.10 7.64
C GLU A 6 11.78 -14.58 8.33
N THR A 7 12.85 -14.33 7.58
CA THR A 7 14.14 -13.82 8.11
C THR A 7 14.24 -12.30 8.07
N ALA A 8 13.27 -11.63 7.44
CA ALA A 8 13.28 -10.19 7.25
C ALA A 8 13.22 -9.41 8.57
N ASP A 9 13.96 -8.30 8.64
CA ASP A 9 13.74 -7.27 9.66
C ASP A 9 12.43 -6.53 9.35
N ILE A 10 11.38 -6.88 10.09
CA ILE A 10 10.02 -6.32 9.94
C ILE A 10 10.01 -4.80 10.09
N LYS A 11 10.80 -4.24 11.02
CA LYS A 11 10.82 -2.78 11.24
C LYS A 11 11.39 -2.08 10.02
N ARG A 12 12.52 -2.61 9.52
CA ARG A 12 13.21 -2.04 8.36
C ARG A 12 12.38 -2.18 7.09
N VAL A 13 11.88 -3.37 6.79
CA VAL A 13 11.17 -3.62 5.52
C VAL A 13 9.90 -2.77 5.41
N VAL A 14 9.11 -2.66 6.48
CA VAL A 14 7.89 -1.84 6.48
C VAL A 14 8.22 -0.37 6.32
N ALA A 15 9.23 0.14 7.04
CA ALA A 15 9.67 1.53 6.91
C ALA A 15 10.18 1.84 5.49
N SER A 16 10.95 0.93 4.88
CA SER A 16 11.44 1.08 3.51
C SER A 16 10.31 1.09 2.48
N ILE A 17 9.34 0.18 2.58
CA ILE A 17 8.18 0.13 1.68
C ILE A 17 7.36 1.40 1.79
N LEU A 18 7.06 1.87 3.01
CA LEU A 18 6.30 3.09 3.21
C LEU A 18 7.03 4.29 2.61
N MET A 19 8.32 4.47 2.95
CA MET A 19 9.12 5.57 2.43
C MET A 19 9.16 5.59 0.90
N SER A 20 9.39 4.42 0.28
CA SER A 20 9.44 4.27 -1.17
C SER A 20 8.07 4.53 -1.82
N LYS A 21 7.01 3.88 -1.32
CA LYS A 21 5.67 4.00 -1.91
C LYS A 21 5.06 5.38 -1.74
N THR A 22 5.27 6.04 -0.59
CA THR A 22 4.69 7.36 -0.34
C THR A 22 5.52 8.49 -0.93
N PHE A 23 6.74 8.22 -1.42
CA PHE A 23 7.53 9.22 -2.12
C PHE A 23 6.81 9.69 -3.38
N ASP A 24 6.64 11.01 -3.50
CA ASP A 24 5.89 11.66 -4.58
C ASP A 24 4.53 10.99 -4.85
N SER A 25 3.83 10.58 -3.77
CA SER A 25 2.53 9.88 -3.82
C SER A 25 2.50 8.67 -4.77
N GLY A 26 3.62 7.96 -4.92
CA GLY A 26 3.71 6.73 -5.71
C GLY A 26 3.67 6.94 -7.22
N VAL A 27 4.01 8.13 -7.72
CA VAL A 27 4.11 8.44 -9.17
C VAL A 27 5.26 7.67 -9.83
N ILE A 28 6.31 7.35 -9.08
CA ILE A 28 7.47 6.61 -9.60
C ILE A 28 7.07 5.18 -9.94
N CYS A 29 7.33 4.76 -11.19
CA CYS A 29 6.92 3.43 -11.70
C CYS A 29 7.58 2.25 -10.96
N ALA A 30 8.76 2.47 -10.39
CA ALA A 30 9.48 1.48 -9.59
C ALA A 30 8.89 1.30 -8.17
N SER A 31 7.97 2.18 -7.75
CA SER A 31 7.34 2.09 -6.43
C SER A 31 6.49 0.83 -6.29
N GLU A 32 6.36 0.37 -5.05
CA GLU A 32 5.72 -0.89 -4.71
C GLU A 32 4.22 -0.85 -5.05
N GLN A 33 3.72 -1.92 -5.64
CA GLN A 33 2.28 -2.08 -5.91
C GLN A 33 1.66 -3.25 -5.14
N SER A 34 2.50 -4.13 -4.60
CA SER A 34 2.10 -5.28 -3.80
C SER A 34 3.25 -5.74 -2.90
N VAL A 35 2.88 -6.30 -1.75
CA VAL A 35 3.78 -6.93 -0.78
C VAL A 35 3.28 -8.35 -0.56
N ILE A 36 4.16 -9.33 -0.73
CA ILE A 36 3.90 -10.76 -0.54
C ILE A 36 4.70 -11.20 0.66
N VAL A 37 4.04 -11.76 1.67
CA VAL A 37 4.64 -12.05 2.98
C VAL A 37 4.48 -13.52 3.30
N VAL A 38 5.54 -14.17 3.77
CA VAL A 38 5.48 -15.55 4.29
C VAL A 38 4.59 -15.61 5.52
N ASP A 39 3.72 -16.62 5.56
CA ASP A 39 2.67 -16.79 6.57
C ASP A 39 3.16 -16.62 8.02
N ALA A 40 4.34 -17.17 8.32
CA ALA A 40 4.97 -17.14 9.64
C ALA A 40 5.17 -15.72 10.24
N ILE A 41 5.23 -14.68 9.40
CA ILE A 41 5.41 -13.28 9.84
C ILE A 41 4.28 -12.35 9.34
N TYR A 42 3.23 -12.89 8.71
CA TYR A 42 2.19 -12.10 8.07
C TYR A 42 1.51 -11.12 9.02
N ASP A 43 1.04 -11.60 10.16
CA ASP A 43 0.31 -10.76 11.12
C ASP A 43 1.19 -9.65 11.70
N ALA A 44 2.46 -9.93 11.98
CA ALA A 44 3.41 -8.95 12.49
C ALA A 44 3.72 -7.85 11.45
N VAL A 45 3.86 -8.23 10.17
CA VAL A 45 4.03 -7.26 9.08
C VAL A 45 2.76 -6.43 8.88
N ARG A 46 1.58 -7.08 8.88
CA ARG A 46 0.27 -6.42 8.74
C ARG A 46 0.02 -5.40 9.85
N GLU A 47 0.28 -5.77 11.10
CA GLU A 47 0.16 -4.88 12.25
C GLU A 47 1.14 -3.71 12.17
N ARG A 48 2.37 -3.96 11.73
CA ARG A 48 3.37 -2.90 11.59
C ARG A 48 2.96 -1.86 10.56
N PHE A 49 2.42 -2.27 9.41
CA PHE A 49 1.83 -1.32 8.45
C PHE A 49 0.72 -0.48 9.09
N ALA A 50 -0.26 -1.13 9.75
CA ALA A 50 -1.40 -0.45 10.36
C ALA A 50 -1.02 0.54 11.46
N SER A 51 0.05 0.26 12.20
CA SER A 51 0.51 1.10 13.32
C SER A 51 1.49 2.21 12.90
N HIS A 52 2.04 2.17 11.68
CA HIS A 52 3.12 3.07 11.26
C HIS A 52 2.82 3.74 9.91
N GLY A 53 1.64 4.34 9.77
CA GLY A 53 1.30 5.19 8.63
C GLY A 53 0.62 4.49 7.45
N GLY A 54 0.44 3.16 7.54
CA GLY A 54 -0.50 2.43 6.70
C GLY A 54 -1.90 2.43 7.31
N TYR A 55 -2.93 2.36 6.45
CA TYR A 55 -4.32 2.18 6.85
C TYR A 55 -4.89 0.96 6.12
N LEU A 56 -5.44 0.01 6.87
CA LEU A 56 -5.99 -1.23 6.32
C LEU A 56 -7.48 -1.07 6.03
N LEU A 57 -7.80 -0.90 4.75
CA LEU A 57 -9.18 -0.76 4.29
C LEU A 57 -9.99 -2.05 4.52
N GLN A 58 -11.22 -1.93 5.01
CA GLN A 58 -12.15 -3.03 5.22
C GLN A 58 -13.58 -2.69 4.77
N GLY A 59 -14.38 -3.71 4.42
CA GLY A 59 -15.81 -3.53 4.14
C GLY A 59 -16.11 -2.43 3.09
N LYS A 60 -16.85 -1.40 3.49
CA LYS A 60 -17.36 -0.35 2.58
C LYS A 60 -16.26 0.56 2.02
N GLU A 61 -15.27 0.93 2.82
CA GLU A 61 -14.16 1.80 2.39
C GLU A 61 -13.26 1.08 1.36
N LEU A 62 -13.02 -0.23 1.55
CA LEU A 62 -12.29 -1.04 0.58
C LEU A 62 -13.00 -1.03 -0.78
N LYS A 63 -14.31 -1.25 -0.77
CA LYS A 63 -15.11 -1.27 -1.99
C LYS A 63 -15.13 0.11 -2.67
N ALA A 64 -15.28 1.19 -1.90
CA ALA A 64 -15.25 2.55 -2.42
C ALA A 64 -13.93 2.88 -3.14
N VAL A 65 -12.78 2.52 -2.53
CA VAL A 65 -11.47 2.73 -3.16
C VAL A 65 -11.31 1.86 -4.41
N GLN A 66 -11.74 0.59 -4.38
CA GLN A 66 -11.69 -0.29 -5.57
C GLN A 66 -12.44 0.30 -6.77
N ASP A 67 -13.62 0.88 -6.54
CA ASP A 67 -14.49 1.40 -7.58
C ASP A 67 -13.94 2.67 -8.27
N ILE A 68 -12.96 3.34 -7.66
CA ILE A 68 -12.33 4.55 -8.24
C ILE A 68 -10.96 4.30 -8.87
N ILE A 69 -10.34 3.13 -8.68
CA ILE A 69 -9.01 2.82 -9.24
C ILE A 69 -9.08 2.76 -10.77
N LEU A 70 -10.07 2.05 -11.32
CA LEU A 70 -10.24 1.89 -12.76
C LEU A 70 -11.49 2.61 -13.25
N LYS A 71 -11.34 3.45 -14.28
CA LYS A 71 -12.46 4.08 -14.99
C LYS A 71 -12.36 3.72 -16.48
N ASN A 72 -13.46 3.22 -17.05
CA ASN A 72 -13.54 2.83 -18.47
C ASN A 72 -12.42 1.84 -18.91
N GLY A 73 -12.04 0.91 -18.03
CA GLY A 73 -11.00 -0.08 -18.33
C GLY A 73 -9.55 0.41 -18.20
N GLY A 74 -9.33 1.69 -17.91
CA GLY A 74 -8.01 2.28 -17.66
C GLY A 74 -7.84 2.77 -16.23
N LEU A 75 -6.59 3.07 -15.83
CA LEU A 75 -6.31 3.72 -14.55
C LEU A 75 -6.95 5.12 -14.51
N ASN A 76 -7.61 5.43 -13.40
CA ASN A 76 -8.22 6.73 -13.18
C ASN A 76 -7.14 7.80 -12.94
N ALA A 77 -6.90 8.67 -13.94
CA ALA A 77 -5.90 9.73 -13.85
C ALA A 77 -6.13 10.71 -12.67
N ALA A 78 -7.37 10.84 -12.18
CA ALA A 78 -7.69 11.75 -11.08
C ALA A 78 -7.08 11.34 -9.73
N ILE A 79 -6.69 10.07 -9.56
CA ILE A 79 -6.06 9.57 -8.31
C ILE A 79 -4.54 9.48 -8.41
N VAL A 80 -3.96 9.68 -9.60
CA VAL A 80 -2.51 9.57 -9.81
C VAL A 80 -1.81 10.71 -9.07
N GLY A 81 -0.80 10.37 -8.25
CA GLY A 81 -0.02 11.33 -7.47
C GLY A 81 -0.78 12.03 -6.35
N GLN A 82 -2.01 11.60 -6.05
CA GLN A 82 -2.79 12.15 -4.94
C GLN A 82 -2.41 11.49 -3.61
N SER A 83 -2.50 12.27 -2.54
CA SER A 83 -2.29 11.75 -1.18
C SER A 83 -3.42 10.80 -0.77
N ALA A 84 -3.15 9.87 0.16
CA ALA A 84 -4.17 8.95 0.65
C ALA A 84 -5.42 9.65 1.23
N PRO A 85 -5.31 10.75 2.02
CA PRO A 85 -6.49 11.51 2.45
C PRO A 85 -7.27 12.10 1.28
N LYS A 86 -6.60 12.59 0.24
CA LYS A 86 -7.27 13.18 -0.93
C LYS A 86 -8.02 12.14 -1.77
N ILE A 87 -7.51 10.90 -1.81
CA ILE A 87 -8.20 9.76 -2.45
C ILE A 87 -9.41 9.31 -1.61
N ALA A 88 -9.39 9.54 -0.29
CA ALA A 88 -10.46 9.15 0.63
C ALA A 88 -11.61 10.16 0.72
N GLU A 89 -11.42 11.40 0.25
CA GLU A 89 -12.48 12.43 0.08
C GLU A 89 -13.46 12.06 -1.03
#